data_AF-A0A7S3RIX8-F1
#
_entry.id   AF-A0A7S3RIX8-F1
#
_cell.length_a   1.000
_cell.length_b   1.000
_cell.length_c   1.000
_cell.angle_alpha   90.00
_cell.angle_beta   90.00
_cell.angle_gamma   90.00
#
_symmetry.space_group_name_H-M   'P 1'
#
loop_
_entity.id
_entity.type
_entity.pdbx_description
1 polymer ?
#
loop_
_entity_poly.entity_id
_entity_poly.type
_entity_poly.pdbx_seq_one_letter_code
_entity_poly.pdbx_strand_id
1 'polypeptide(L)'
;RGRFAVPRDHFRFTSAAQFDLTYLSYDAFARDARSPVLFYAGNEGAVELFYNNSGALFTLASRLGARLLFAEHRYYGSSMPFGAASFTPANLSLLSVEQALADYAALLLALPAELGCRSARPSVDPSRPLCDTVLFGGSYGGMLAAWHRVRYPHLSLGAVASGAPVDFYDGVQSRFAAAVNRTFAVYGGKGSGCSSALQAALAAADAATPSQLVAAGVRPCDPMGGDAVERYAFYVRGAMASTAMLDYPYQSRFVGLLPPNPVRRACGDLLAPGEPLRRLHSAVLRLVNG
;
A
#
# COMPACT_ATOMS: atom_id res chain seq x y z
N ARG A 1 10.17 -18.31 -3.30
CA ARG A 1 8.90 -17.96 -3.99
C ARG A 1 8.13 -19.25 -4.18
N GLY A 2 6.90 -19.32 -3.68
CA GLY A 2 6.01 -20.46 -3.82
C GLY A 2 4.70 -20.07 -4.49
N ARG A 3 3.92 -21.09 -4.82
CA ARG A 3 2.55 -20.96 -5.32
C ARG A 3 1.66 -21.87 -4.50
N PHE A 4 0.46 -21.40 -4.18
CA PHE A 4 -0.52 -22.16 -3.42
C PHE A 4 -1.87 -22.11 -4.13
N ALA A 5 -2.42 -23.28 -4.45
CA ALA A 5 -3.71 -23.37 -5.12
C ALA A 5 -4.84 -23.00 -4.16
N VAL A 6 -5.58 -21.94 -4.48
CA VAL A 6 -6.76 -21.50 -3.74
C VAL A 6 -8.00 -21.57 -4.62
N PRO A 7 -9.20 -21.78 -4.03
CA PRO A 7 -10.46 -21.60 -4.74
C PRO A 7 -10.52 -20.25 -5.46
N ARG A 8 -10.99 -20.27 -6.70
CA ARG A 8 -11.24 -19.05 -7.46
C ARG A 8 -12.34 -18.22 -6.80
N ASP A 9 -13.36 -18.90 -6.29
CA ASP A 9 -14.47 -18.31 -5.56
C ASP A 9 -14.70 -19.11 -4.26
N HIS A 10 -14.45 -18.48 -3.11
CA HIS A 10 -14.67 -19.10 -1.80
C HIS A 10 -16.14 -19.09 -1.35
N PHE A 11 -17.00 -18.34 -2.03
CA PHE A 11 -18.38 -18.06 -1.59
C PHE A 11 -19.42 -18.60 -2.57
N ARG A 12 -19.00 -19.20 -3.70
CA ARG A 12 -19.87 -19.91 -4.63
C ARG A 12 -19.35 -21.32 -4.90
N PHE A 13 -20.16 -22.32 -4.55
CA PHE A 13 -19.80 -23.74 -4.64
C PHE A 13 -20.20 -24.41 -5.96
N THR A 14 -20.48 -23.62 -7.01
CA THR A 14 -20.89 -24.14 -8.32
C THR A 14 -19.71 -24.59 -9.19
N SER A 15 -18.48 -24.34 -8.76
CA SER A 15 -17.25 -24.71 -9.47
C SER A 15 -16.14 -25.04 -8.49
N ALA A 16 -15.34 -26.06 -8.81
CA ALA A 16 -14.11 -26.39 -8.09
C ALA A 16 -12.87 -25.70 -8.69
N ALA A 17 -13.05 -24.66 -9.51
CA ALA A 17 -11.95 -23.97 -10.15
C ALA A 17 -11.03 -23.31 -9.12
N GLN A 18 -9.72 -23.43 -9.35
CA GLN A 18 -8.68 -22.86 -8.51
C GLN A 18 -7.77 -21.94 -9.33
N PHE A 19 -6.93 -21.18 -8.63
CA PHE A 19 -5.78 -20.48 -9.21
C PHE A 19 -4.61 -20.48 -8.24
N ASP A 20 -3.41 -20.22 -8.76
CA ASP A 20 -2.19 -20.13 -7.97
C ASP A 20 -2.07 -18.75 -7.31
N LEU A 21 -2.18 -18.70 -5.99
CA LEU A 21 -1.78 -17.55 -5.19
C LEU A 21 -0.25 -17.58 -4.99
N THR A 22 0.43 -16.50 -5.36
CA THR A 22 1.88 -16.40 -5.16
C THR A 22 2.19 -15.99 -3.73
N TYR A 23 3.25 -16.55 -3.16
CA TYR A 23 3.80 -16.11 -1.89
C TYR A 23 5.33 -16.13 -1.88
N LEU A 24 5.93 -15.33 -1.00
CA LEU A 24 7.36 -15.33 -0.72
C LEU A 24 7.57 -15.82 0.72
N SER A 25 8.35 -16.88 0.88
CA SER A 25 8.80 -17.37 2.17
C SER A 25 10.27 -17.03 2.39
N TYR A 26 10.61 -16.69 3.63
CA TYR A 26 12.00 -16.54 4.08
C TYR A 26 12.12 -17.09 5.50
N ASP A 27 12.88 -18.16 5.66
CA ASP A 27 12.94 -18.97 6.89
C ASP A 27 14.34 -19.02 7.50
N ALA A 28 15.33 -18.31 6.95
CA ALA A 28 16.71 -18.34 7.44
C ALA A 28 16.87 -17.85 8.89
N PHE A 29 15.88 -17.16 9.46
CA PHE A 29 15.87 -16.76 10.87
C PHE A 29 15.14 -17.75 11.78
N ALA A 30 14.42 -18.73 11.22
CA ALA A 30 13.68 -19.71 12.00
C ALA A 30 14.64 -20.59 12.81
N ARG A 31 14.31 -20.84 14.08
CA ARG A 31 15.11 -21.67 14.99
C ARG A 31 14.71 -23.13 14.92
N ASP A 32 13.41 -23.39 14.80
CA ASP A 32 12.81 -24.72 14.85
C ASP A 32 11.39 -24.71 14.25
N ALA A 33 10.70 -25.86 14.30
CA ALA A 33 9.32 -25.97 13.84
C ALA A 33 8.34 -25.06 14.60
N ARG A 34 8.64 -24.64 15.83
CA ARG A 34 7.79 -23.78 16.68
C ARG A 34 8.03 -22.30 16.49
N SER A 35 9.03 -21.94 15.70
CA SER A 35 9.33 -20.55 15.36
C SER A 35 8.11 -19.87 14.72
N PRO A 36 7.72 -18.67 15.21
CA PRO A 36 6.50 -18.01 14.76
C PRO A 36 6.59 -17.60 13.29
N VAL A 37 5.43 -17.35 12.68
CA VAL A 37 5.33 -16.82 11.32
C VAL A 37 4.90 -15.36 11.38
N LEU A 38 5.70 -14.46 10.80
CA LEU A 38 5.26 -13.10 10.52
C LEU A 38 4.69 -13.10 9.09
N PHE A 39 3.37 -13.04 9.01
CA PHE A 39 2.63 -13.10 7.75
C PHE A 39 2.30 -11.69 7.30
N TYR A 40 2.84 -11.24 6.17
CA TYR A 40 2.45 -9.99 5.54
C TYR A 40 1.27 -10.24 4.60
N ALA A 41 0.13 -9.60 4.90
CA ALA A 41 -1.03 -9.56 4.04
C ALA A 41 -0.77 -8.60 2.87
N GLY A 42 -0.37 -9.16 1.72
CA GLY A 42 -0.13 -8.38 0.51
C GLY A 42 -1.36 -7.56 0.11
N ASN A 43 -1.11 -6.49 -0.61
CA ASN A 43 -2.13 -5.50 -0.94
C ASN A 43 -2.05 -5.13 -2.43
N GLU A 44 -2.35 -3.89 -2.79
CA GLU A 44 -2.60 -3.40 -4.14
C GLU A 44 -1.36 -3.31 -5.06
N GLY A 45 -0.52 -4.34 -5.09
CA GLY A 45 0.68 -4.40 -5.91
C GLY A 45 1.34 -5.78 -5.92
N ALA A 46 2.39 -5.92 -6.73
CA ALA A 46 3.20 -7.14 -6.73
C ALA A 46 3.86 -7.35 -5.36
N VAL A 47 3.87 -8.59 -4.88
CA VAL A 47 4.31 -8.91 -3.51
C VAL A 47 5.78 -8.55 -3.25
N GLU A 48 6.63 -8.58 -4.28
CA GLU A 48 8.03 -8.20 -4.21
C GLU A 48 8.22 -6.73 -3.80
N LEU A 49 7.29 -5.84 -4.18
CA LEU A 49 7.34 -4.43 -3.78
C LEU A 49 7.26 -4.30 -2.25
N PHE A 50 6.34 -5.04 -1.63
CA PHE A 50 6.15 -5.02 -0.18
C PHE A 50 7.29 -5.75 0.54
N TYR A 51 7.76 -6.87 -0.01
CA TYR A 51 8.92 -7.60 0.49
C TYR A 51 10.17 -6.70 0.58
N ASN A 52 10.46 -5.95 -0.49
CA ASN A 52 11.64 -5.08 -0.57
C ASN A 52 11.53 -3.80 0.28
N ASN A 53 10.33 -3.35 0.64
CA ASN A 53 10.10 -2.11 1.40
C ASN A 53 9.67 -2.33 2.86
N SER A 54 9.54 -3.57 3.32
CA SER A 54 9.13 -3.91 4.69
C SER A 54 10.31 -4.39 5.57
N GLY A 55 11.46 -3.74 5.47
CA GLY A 55 12.70 -4.15 6.17
C GLY A 55 12.60 -4.28 7.69
N ALA A 56 11.66 -3.55 8.31
CA ALA A 56 11.36 -3.69 9.74
C ALA A 56 10.92 -5.12 10.11
N LEU A 57 10.19 -5.82 9.23
CA LEU A 57 9.79 -7.21 9.45
C LEU A 57 11.00 -8.15 9.47
N PHE A 58 12.01 -7.94 8.61
CA PHE A 58 13.24 -8.74 8.61
C PHE A 58 14.03 -8.54 9.91
N THR A 59 14.13 -7.30 10.36
CA THR A 59 14.78 -6.98 11.65
C THR A 59 14.05 -7.67 12.80
N LEU A 60 12.72 -7.64 12.80
CA LEU A 60 11.90 -8.29 13.82
C LEU A 60 12.01 -9.82 13.75
N ALA A 61 11.94 -10.41 12.57
CA ALA A 61 12.06 -11.86 12.38
C ALA A 61 13.41 -12.38 12.83
N SER A 62 14.50 -11.68 12.53
CA SER A 62 15.84 -12.04 13.01
C SER A 62 15.90 -12.09 14.55
N ARG A 63 15.33 -11.08 15.22
CA ARG A 63 15.31 -11.02 16.70
C ARG A 63 14.43 -12.10 17.33
N LEU A 64 13.25 -12.34 16.75
CA LEU A 64 12.28 -13.32 17.27
C LEU A 64 12.63 -14.77 16.89
N GLY A 65 13.55 -14.95 15.94
CA GLY A 65 13.79 -16.24 15.31
C GLY A 65 12.58 -16.73 14.53
N ALA A 66 11.96 -15.85 13.74
CA ALA A 66 10.68 -16.09 13.06
C ALA A 66 10.86 -16.41 11.57
N ARG A 67 9.86 -17.09 10.99
CA ARG A 67 9.69 -17.19 9.54
C ARG A 67 8.98 -15.94 9.03
N LEU A 68 9.32 -15.49 7.83
CA LEU A 68 8.57 -14.49 7.09
C LEU A 68 7.76 -15.17 5.99
N LEU A 69 6.52 -14.75 5.84
CA LEU A 69 5.68 -15.11 4.70
C LEU A 69 5.00 -13.86 4.17
N PHE A 70 5.16 -13.55 2.89
CA PHE A 70 4.44 -12.49 2.21
C PHE A 70 3.50 -13.14 1.21
N ALA A 71 2.19 -13.03 1.43
CA ALA A 71 1.19 -13.54 0.49
C ALA A 71 0.81 -12.44 -0.50
N GLU A 72 0.82 -12.72 -1.80
CA GLU A 72 0.34 -11.78 -2.81
C GLU A 72 -1.18 -11.71 -2.79
N HIS A 73 -1.73 -10.53 -3.05
CA HIS A 73 -3.18 -10.34 -3.14
C HIS A 73 -3.70 -10.86 -4.49
N ARG A 74 -4.87 -11.51 -4.50
CA ARG A 74 -5.55 -11.88 -5.76
C ARG A 74 -5.71 -10.66 -6.68
N TYR A 75 -5.56 -10.84 -7.99
CA TYR A 75 -5.57 -9.80 -9.04
C TYR A 75 -4.37 -8.85 -9.05
N TYR A 76 -3.37 -9.05 -8.19
CA TYR A 76 -2.14 -8.26 -8.21
C TYR A 76 -0.92 -9.11 -8.52
N GLY A 77 0.10 -8.48 -9.10
CA GLY A 77 1.34 -9.12 -9.50
C GLY A 77 1.10 -10.33 -10.41
N SER A 78 1.46 -11.51 -9.91
CA SER A 78 1.34 -12.79 -10.62
C SER A 78 0.10 -13.62 -10.22
N SER A 79 -0.65 -13.19 -9.21
CA SER A 79 -1.77 -13.94 -8.63
C SER A 79 -3.08 -13.61 -9.36
N MET A 80 -3.20 -14.12 -10.58
CA MET A 80 -4.28 -13.78 -11.53
C MET A 80 -5.31 -14.91 -11.67
N PRO A 81 -6.53 -14.81 -11.09
CA PRO A 81 -7.48 -15.93 -11.06
C PRO A 81 -7.96 -16.42 -12.43
N PHE A 82 -7.87 -15.57 -13.45
CA PHE A 82 -8.21 -15.88 -14.85
C PHE A 82 -7.06 -15.54 -15.81
N GLY A 83 -5.82 -15.48 -15.32
CA GLY A 83 -4.67 -15.03 -16.12
C GLY A 83 -4.90 -13.64 -16.72
N ALA A 84 -4.62 -13.48 -18.02
CA ALA A 84 -4.80 -12.22 -18.74
C ALA A 84 -6.26 -11.72 -18.76
N ALA A 85 -7.24 -12.62 -18.60
CA ALA A 85 -8.66 -12.27 -18.60
C ALA A 85 -9.17 -11.77 -17.24
N SER A 86 -8.31 -11.64 -16.22
CA SER A 86 -8.74 -11.27 -14.86
C SER A 86 -9.44 -9.90 -14.82
N PHE A 87 -9.04 -8.96 -15.68
CA PHE A 87 -9.59 -7.60 -15.70
C PHE A 87 -10.79 -7.41 -16.64
N THR A 88 -11.40 -8.49 -17.14
CA THR A 88 -12.70 -8.34 -17.84
C THR A 88 -13.81 -8.00 -16.84
N PRO A 89 -14.87 -7.25 -17.24
CA PRO A 89 -15.95 -6.87 -16.33
C PRO A 89 -16.58 -8.05 -15.58
N ALA A 90 -16.76 -9.19 -16.25
CA ALA A 90 -17.32 -10.39 -15.62
C ALA A 90 -16.38 -10.98 -14.55
N ASN A 91 -15.07 -11.03 -14.85
CA ASN A 91 -14.09 -11.66 -13.98
C ASN A 91 -13.68 -10.78 -12.79
N LEU A 92 -13.84 -9.45 -12.88
CA LEU A 92 -13.59 -8.53 -11.76
C LEU A 92 -14.52 -8.76 -10.56
N SER A 93 -15.63 -9.48 -10.73
CA SER A 93 -16.57 -9.80 -9.64
C SER A 93 -15.94 -10.56 -8.47
N LEU A 94 -14.80 -11.24 -8.65
CA LEU A 94 -14.09 -11.97 -7.58
C LEU A 94 -12.93 -11.17 -6.97
N LEU A 95 -12.74 -9.92 -7.38
CA LEU A 95 -11.84 -8.97 -6.73
C LEU A 95 -12.59 -8.28 -5.58
N SER A 96 -12.65 -8.95 -4.43
CA SER A 96 -13.23 -8.40 -3.20
C SER A 96 -12.31 -8.62 -2.00
N VAL A 97 -12.53 -7.84 -0.94
CA VAL A 97 -11.79 -7.97 0.33
C VAL A 97 -12.04 -9.34 0.94
N GLU A 98 -13.30 -9.79 1.00
CA GLU A 98 -13.72 -11.05 1.60
C GLU A 98 -13.02 -12.24 0.93
N GLN A 99 -12.94 -12.20 -0.40
CA GLN A 99 -12.28 -13.19 -1.24
C GLN A 99 -10.76 -13.25 -0.95
N ALA A 100 -10.10 -12.10 -0.83
CA ALA A 100 -8.68 -12.04 -0.47
C ALA A 100 -8.42 -12.51 0.98
N LEU A 101 -9.30 -12.16 1.92
CA LEU A 101 -9.21 -12.65 3.30
C LEU A 101 -9.38 -14.18 3.37
N ALA A 102 -10.26 -14.74 2.54
CA ALA A 102 -10.44 -16.20 2.43
C ALA A 102 -9.22 -16.90 1.79
N ASP A 103 -8.54 -16.28 0.82
CA ASP A 103 -7.26 -16.78 0.30
C ASP A 103 -6.20 -16.88 1.41
N TYR A 104 -6.07 -15.83 2.22
CA TYR A 104 -5.13 -15.81 3.33
C TYR A 104 -5.49 -16.85 4.39
N ALA A 105 -6.78 -17.02 4.71
CA ALA A 105 -7.24 -18.06 5.61
C ALA A 105 -6.88 -19.46 5.10
N ALA A 106 -7.12 -19.74 3.81
CA ALA A 106 -6.77 -21.00 3.17
C ALA A 106 -5.25 -21.26 3.21
N LEU A 107 -4.44 -20.25 2.91
CA LEU A 107 -2.98 -20.34 2.97
C LEU A 107 -2.48 -20.59 4.40
N LEU A 108 -3.02 -19.87 5.41
CA LEU A 108 -2.67 -20.04 6.82
C LEU A 108 -2.95 -21.47 7.32
N LEU A 109 -4.06 -22.06 6.90
CA LEU A 109 -4.41 -23.45 7.21
C LEU A 109 -3.45 -24.46 6.56
N ALA A 110 -2.85 -24.12 5.42
CA ALA A 110 -1.89 -24.96 4.72
C ALA A 110 -0.45 -24.84 5.24
N LEU A 111 -0.09 -23.74 5.92
CA LEU A 111 1.29 -23.50 6.38
C LEU A 111 1.95 -24.64 7.17
N PRO A 112 1.27 -25.39 8.04
CA PRO A 112 1.91 -26.51 8.73
C PRO A 112 2.44 -27.58 7.77
N ALA A 113 1.71 -27.84 6.68
CA ALA A 113 2.14 -28.77 5.63
C ALA A 113 3.21 -28.13 4.73
N GLU A 114 3.01 -26.87 4.33
CA GLU A 114 3.90 -26.14 3.41
C GLU A 114 5.27 -25.80 4.02
N LEU A 115 5.31 -25.47 5.32
CA LEU A 115 6.50 -24.96 6.01
C LEU A 115 7.01 -25.88 7.13
N GLY A 116 6.29 -26.96 7.44
CA GLY A 116 6.61 -27.84 8.57
C GLY A 116 6.51 -27.16 9.95
N CYS A 117 5.85 -26.01 10.04
CA CYS A 117 5.70 -25.28 11.30
C CYS A 117 4.60 -25.87 12.18
N ARG A 118 4.74 -25.67 13.50
CA ARG A 118 3.83 -26.19 14.53
C ARG A 118 3.61 -25.14 15.60
N SER A 119 2.39 -25.04 16.09
CA SER A 119 2.07 -24.17 17.21
C SER A 119 2.73 -24.67 18.50
N ALA A 120 3.25 -23.75 19.30
CA ALA A 120 3.70 -24.02 20.66
C ALA A 120 2.55 -23.98 21.68
N ARG A 121 1.34 -23.55 21.27
CA ARG A 121 0.19 -23.39 22.15
C ARG A 121 -0.46 -24.74 22.49
N PRO A 122 -0.66 -25.07 23.78
CA PRO A 122 -1.34 -26.30 24.19
C PRO A 122 -2.80 -26.41 23.74
N SER A 123 -3.45 -25.28 23.45
CA SER A 123 -4.86 -25.23 23.03
C SER A 123 -5.08 -25.60 21.57
N VAL A 124 -4.03 -25.79 20.77
CA VAL A 124 -4.15 -26.15 19.35
C VAL A 124 -4.26 -27.67 19.24
N ASP A 125 -5.34 -28.13 18.61
CA ASP A 125 -5.61 -29.53 18.34
C ASP A 125 -4.49 -30.13 17.45
N PRO A 126 -3.76 -31.16 17.91
CA PRO A 126 -2.71 -31.81 17.13
C PRO A 126 -3.19 -32.40 15.79
N SER A 127 -4.49 -32.74 15.67
CA SER A 127 -5.09 -33.25 14.42
C SER A 127 -5.39 -32.13 13.41
N ARG A 128 -5.39 -30.88 13.86
CA ARG A 128 -5.60 -29.68 13.03
C ARG A 128 -4.46 -28.70 13.30
N PRO A 129 -3.22 -29.04 12.86
CA PRO A 129 -2.05 -28.25 13.17
C PRO A 129 -2.21 -26.82 12.64
N LEU A 130 -1.61 -25.88 13.35
CA LEU A 130 -1.51 -24.47 12.95
C LEU A 130 -0.09 -23.99 13.25
N CYS A 131 0.30 -22.90 12.61
CA CYS A 131 1.51 -22.17 12.97
C CYS A 131 1.14 -20.97 13.83
N ASP A 132 2.05 -20.57 14.72
CA ASP A 132 1.87 -19.39 15.56
C ASP A 132 2.15 -18.13 14.73
N THR A 133 1.09 -17.59 14.15
CA THR A 133 1.19 -16.52 13.13
C THR A 133 0.73 -15.16 13.66
N VAL A 134 1.51 -14.11 13.40
CA VAL A 134 1.11 -12.71 13.57
C VAL A 134 0.99 -12.07 12.19
N LEU A 135 -0.12 -11.38 11.95
CA LEU A 135 -0.40 -10.71 10.68
C LEU A 135 0.21 -9.31 10.65
N PHE A 136 0.73 -8.89 9.52
CA PHE A 136 1.29 -7.58 9.27
C PHE A 136 0.74 -7.02 7.97
N GLY A 137 0.67 -5.70 7.87
CA GLY A 137 0.43 -5.02 6.61
C GLY A 137 0.50 -3.52 6.74
N GLY A 138 0.84 -2.85 5.63
CA GLY A 138 0.82 -1.40 5.48
C GLY A 138 -0.34 -0.94 4.58
N SER A 139 -0.88 0.27 4.80
CA SER A 139 -1.96 0.81 3.95
C SER A 139 -3.18 -0.14 3.94
N TYR A 140 -3.75 -0.44 2.77
CA TYR A 140 -4.77 -1.47 2.58
C TYR A 140 -4.34 -2.85 3.10
N GLY A 141 -3.06 -3.21 3.02
CA GLY A 141 -2.53 -4.44 3.63
C GLY A 141 -2.71 -4.46 5.15
N GLY A 142 -2.59 -3.29 5.80
CA GLY A 142 -2.87 -3.15 7.22
C GLY A 142 -4.36 -3.33 7.55
N MET A 143 -5.25 -2.83 6.67
CA MET A 143 -6.69 -3.07 6.76
C MET A 143 -6.99 -4.57 6.63
N LEU A 144 -6.38 -5.24 5.66
CA LEU A 144 -6.49 -6.69 5.48
C LEU A 144 -6.00 -7.47 6.70
N ALA A 145 -4.84 -7.11 7.27
CA ALA A 145 -4.33 -7.75 8.48
C ALA A 145 -5.30 -7.59 9.67
N ALA A 146 -5.83 -6.38 9.87
CA ALA A 146 -6.82 -6.09 10.91
C ALA A 146 -8.13 -6.86 10.71
N TRP A 147 -8.71 -6.79 9.50
CA TRP A 147 -9.98 -7.44 9.18
C TRP A 147 -9.85 -8.96 9.18
N HIS A 148 -8.73 -9.51 8.72
CA HIS A 148 -8.46 -10.93 8.84
C HIS A 148 -8.43 -11.37 10.31
N ARG A 149 -7.78 -10.58 11.18
CA ARG A 149 -7.76 -10.87 12.63
C ARG A 149 -9.16 -10.87 13.23
N VAL A 150 -10.02 -9.94 12.82
CA VAL A 150 -11.41 -9.84 13.28
C VAL A 150 -12.26 -11.02 12.77
N ARG A 151 -12.12 -11.40 11.49
CA ARG A 151 -12.95 -12.43 10.85
C ARG A 151 -12.47 -13.86 11.12
N TYR A 152 -11.17 -14.07 11.21
CA TYR A 152 -10.53 -15.37 11.43
C TYR A 152 -9.62 -15.35 12.68
N PRO A 153 -10.15 -15.03 13.87
CA PRO A 153 -9.34 -14.90 15.08
C PRO A 153 -8.74 -16.23 15.56
N HIS A 154 -9.19 -17.36 15.02
CA HIS A 154 -8.66 -18.69 15.33
C HIS A 154 -7.38 -19.02 14.54
N LEU A 155 -7.08 -18.30 13.45
CA LEU A 155 -5.94 -18.58 12.56
C LEU A 155 -4.68 -17.75 12.83
N SER A 156 -4.77 -16.76 13.73
CA SER A 156 -3.67 -15.85 14.04
C SER A 156 -3.62 -15.55 15.53
N LEU A 157 -2.47 -15.07 16.02
CA LEU A 157 -2.27 -14.59 17.39
C LEU A 157 -2.65 -13.11 17.53
N GLY A 158 -2.48 -12.34 16.46
CA GLY A 158 -2.67 -10.90 16.45
C GLY A 158 -2.40 -10.30 15.07
N ALA A 159 -2.57 -8.98 14.97
CA ALA A 159 -2.27 -8.23 13.77
C ALA A 159 -1.59 -6.89 14.11
N VAL A 160 -0.62 -6.50 13.29
CA VAL A 160 0.01 -5.16 13.28
C VAL A 160 -0.45 -4.45 12.00
N ALA A 161 -1.41 -3.55 12.16
CA ALA A 161 -1.99 -2.77 11.06
C ALA A 161 -1.35 -1.38 10.98
N SER A 162 -0.35 -1.23 10.12
CA SER A 162 0.45 -0.01 10.03
C SER A 162 -0.13 0.97 9.00
N GLY A 163 -0.44 2.20 9.41
CA GLY A 163 -0.99 3.22 8.52
C GLY A 163 -2.27 2.76 7.81
N ALA A 164 -3.10 1.96 8.50
CA ALA A 164 -4.30 1.35 7.97
C ALA A 164 -5.51 2.27 8.17
N PRO A 165 -6.08 2.89 7.11
CA PRO A 165 -7.21 3.80 7.22
C PRO A 165 -8.54 3.03 7.33
N VAL A 166 -8.69 2.21 8.37
CA VAL A 166 -9.85 1.31 8.55
C VAL A 166 -11.18 2.06 8.70
N ASP A 167 -11.14 3.33 9.09
CA ASP A 167 -12.27 4.23 9.28
C ASP A 167 -12.44 5.26 8.15
N PHE A 168 -11.78 5.04 7.01
CA PHE A 168 -11.84 5.94 5.87
C PHE A 168 -12.95 5.53 4.89
N TYR A 169 -14.13 6.10 5.13
CA TYR A 169 -15.35 5.91 4.33
C TYR A 169 -15.76 7.19 3.60
N ASP A 170 -16.87 7.13 2.86
CA ASP A 170 -17.42 8.32 2.19
C ASP A 170 -17.71 9.45 3.18
N GLY A 171 -17.31 10.67 2.83
CA GLY A 171 -17.48 11.87 3.63
C GLY A 171 -16.27 12.25 4.50
N VAL A 172 -15.20 11.46 4.57
CA VAL A 172 -13.98 11.81 5.33
C VAL A 172 -12.80 12.30 4.48
N GLN A 173 -13.00 12.54 3.18
CA GLN A 173 -11.96 13.00 2.25
C GLN A 173 -11.31 14.32 2.70
N SER A 174 -12.09 15.20 3.34
CA SER A 174 -11.58 16.45 3.93
C SER A 174 -10.54 16.20 5.04
N ARG A 175 -10.64 15.09 5.78
CA ARG A 175 -9.65 14.70 6.80
C ARG A 175 -8.31 14.33 6.16
N PHE A 176 -8.33 13.63 5.03
CA PHE A 176 -7.11 13.32 4.29
C PHE A 176 -6.44 14.59 3.76
N ALA A 177 -7.20 15.49 3.12
CA ALA A 177 -6.67 16.78 2.67
C ALA A 177 -6.10 17.62 3.82
N ALA A 178 -6.78 17.64 4.98
CA ALA A 178 -6.30 18.31 6.18
C ALA A 178 -5.00 17.68 6.72
N ALA A 179 -4.90 16.34 6.70
CA ALA A 179 -3.68 15.63 7.10
C ALA A 179 -2.51 15.95 6.18
N VAL A 180 -2.70 15.94 4.85
CA VAL A 180 -1.68 16.37 3.87
C VAL A 180 -1.21 17.79 4.17
N ASN A 181 -2.14 18.73 4.33
CA ASN A 181 -1.79 20.12 4.63
C ASN A 181 -1.04 20.26 5.97
N ARG A 182 -1.43 19.49 6.99
CA ARG A 182 -0.76 19.45 8.28
C ARG A 182 0.67 18.92 8.16
N THR A 183 0.92 17.91 7.34
CA THR A 183 2.27 17.41 7.06
C THR A 183 3.16 18.52 6.50
N PHE A 184 2.67 19.30 5.53
CA PHE A 184 3.40 20.46 5.00
C PHE A 184 3.60 21.57 6.04
N ALA A 185 2.64 21.79 6.95
CA ALA A 185 2.79 22.75 8.04
C ALA A 185 3.89 22.36 9.04
N VAL A 186 3.99 21.06 9.36
CA VAL A 186 4.92 20.53 10.37
C VAL A 186 6.31 20.32 9.80
N TYR A 187 6.42 19.69 8.64
CA TYR A 187 7.70 19.21 8.08
C TYR A 187 8.28 20.14 7.00
N GLY A 188 7.48 21.09 6.51
CA GLY A 188 7.88 22.10 5.52
C GLY A 188 8.81 23.21 6.01
N GLY A 189 9.33 23.10 7.23
CA GLY A 189 10.12 24.14 7.90
C GLY A 189 9.25 24.98 8.84
N LYS A 190 9.56 24.96 10.13
CA LYS A 190 8.75 25.62 11.17
C LYS A 190 8.65 27.13 10.88
N GLY A 191 7.43 27.65 10.84
CA GLY A 191 7.16 29.08 10.61
C GLY A 191 7.34 29.54 9.16
N SER A 192 7.56 28.62 8.21
CA SER A 192 7.83 28.97 6.81
C SER A 192 6.60 29.43 6.02
N GLY A 193 5.39 29.17 6.52
CA GLY A 193 4.15 29.42 5.78
C GLY A 193 3.87 28.40 4.67
N CYS A 194 4.60 27.28 4.62
CA CYS A 194 4.49 26.33 3.51
C CYS A 194 3.08 25.74 3.32
N SER A 195 2.35 25.43 4.39
CA SER A 195 0.96 24.95 4.28
C SER A 195 0.04 25.97 3.60
N SER A 196 0.18 27.25 3.93
CA SER A 196 -0.59 28.33 3.30
C SER A 196 -0.21 28.50 1.83
N ALA A 197 1.09 28.39 1.51
CA ALA A 197 1.56 28.41 0.13
C ALA A 197 1.02 27.23 -0.68
N LEU A 198 1.00 26.01 -0.11
CA LEU A 198 0.40 24.83 -0.72
C LEU A 198 -1.09 25.04 -1.00
N GLN A 199 -1.86 25.51 -0.03
CA GLN A 199 -3.30 25.78 -0.20
C GLN A 199 -3.55 26.80 -1.32
N ALA A 200 -2.82 27.91 -1.32
CA ALA A 200 -2.95 28.93 -2.36
C ALA A 200 -2.59 28.38 -3.74
N ALA A 201 -1.56 27.53 -3.83
CA ALA A 201 -1.13 26.96 -5.09
C ALA A 201 -2.09 25.89 -5.63
N LEU A 202 -2.68 25.06 -4.76
CA LEU A 202 -3.73 24.12 -5.13
C LEU A 202 -5.01 24.85 -5.58
N ALA A 203 -5.41 25.91 -4.90
CA ALA A 203 -6.54 26.75 -5.32
C ALA A 203 -6.28 27.40 -6.68
N ALA A 204 -5.04 27.85 -6.94
CA ALA A 204 -4.65 28.38 -8.24
C ALA A 204 -4.68 27.30 -9.35
N ALA A 205 -4.42 26.03 -9.03
CA ALA A 205 -4.55 24.93 -9.98
C ALA A 205 -6.01 24.62 -10.32
N ASP A 206 -6.92 24.67 -9.34
CA ASP A 206 -8.36 24.46 -9.59
C ASP A 206 -8.95 25.57 -10.45
N ALA A 207 -8.50 26.81 -10.26
CA ALA A 207 -8.99 27.98 -10.98
C ALA A 207 -8.24 28.29 -12.28
N ALA A 208 -7.29 27.44 -12.68
CA ALA A 208 -6.44 27.70 -13.84
C ALA A 208 -7.20 27.62 -15.16
N THR A 209 -6.74 28.36 -16.16
CA THR A 209 -7.10 28.15 -17.56
C THR A 209 -6.01 27.34 -18.28
N PRO A 210 -6.30 26.71 -19.43
CA PRO A 210 -5.27 26.05 -20.23
C PRO A 210 -4.07 26.95 -20.57
N SER A 211 -4.30 28.23 -20.88
CA SER A 211 -3.22 29.18 -21.16
C SER A 211 -2.36 29.48 -19.93
N GLN A 212 -2.97 29.55 -18.73
CA GLN A 212 -2.23 29.70 -17.47
C GLN A 212 -1.40 28.46 -17.14
N LEU A 213 -1.89 27.24 -17.41
CA LEU A 213 -1.11 26.01 -17.27
C LEU A 213 0.12 26.04 -18.20
N VAL A 214 -0.07 26.41 -19.47
CA VAL A 214 1.04 26.56 -20.43
C VAL A 214 2.05 27.61 -19.97
N ALA A 215 1.59 28.76 -19.44
CA ALA A 215 2.44 29.83 -18.92
C ALA A 215 3.19 29.43 -17.61
N ALA A 216 2.61 28.51 -16.84
CA ALA A 216 3.24 27.90 -15.66
C ALA A 216 4.29 26.83 -16.02
N GLY A 217 4.42 26.47 -17.31
CA GLY A 217 5.39 25.51 -17.80
C GLY A 217 4.84 24.10 -17.97
N VAL A 218 3.55 23.88 -17.79
CA VAL A 218 2.92 22.56 -17.99
C VAL A 218 3.00 22.19 -19.48
N ARG A 219 3.57 21.01 -19.75
CA ARG A 219 3.80 20.45 -21.09
C ARG A 219 3.33 18.99 -21.12
N PRO A 220 2.03 18.72 -21.27
CA PRO A 220 1.52 17.35 -21.36
C PRO A 220 1.99 16.69 -22.67
N CYS A 221 2.08 15.35 -22.68
CA CYS A 221 2.41 14.58 -23.88
C CYS A 221 1.32 14.68 -24.95
N ASP A 222 0.06 14.70 -24.50
CA ASP A 222 -1.12 14.85 -25.35
C ASP A 222 -1.59 16.31 -25.39
N PRO A 223 -2.28 16.74 -26.47
CA PRO A 223 -2.89 18.06 -26.52
C PRO A 223 -3.81 18.31 -25.32
N MET A 224 -3.81 19.55 -24.81
CA MET A 224 -4.72 19.94 -23.73
C MET A 224 -6.18 19.90 -24.21
N GLY A 225 -6.92 18.89 -23.77
CA GLY A 225 -8.36 18.75 -23.99
C GLY A 225 -9.19 19.63 -23.06
N GLY A 226 -10.52 19.54 -23.18
CA GLY A 226 -11.47 20.31 -22.38
C GLY A 226 -11.40 20.05 -20.87
N ASP A 227 -10.85 18.90 -20.46
CA ASP A 227 -10.68 18.47 -19.07
C ASP A 227 -9.24 18.66 -18.56
N ALA A 228 -8.36 19.35 -19.30
CA ALA A 228 -6.94 19.48 -18.95
C ALA A 228 -6.71 20.11 -17.57
N VAL A 229 -7.55 21.08 -17.19
CA VAL A 229 -7.47 21.74 -15.87
C VAL A 229 -7.81 20.76 -14.75
N GLU A 230 -8.90 20.01 -14.89
CA GLU A 230 -9.33 19.00 -13.93
C GLU A 230 -8.28 17.90 -13.76
N ARG A 231 -7.76 17.37 -14.89
CA ARG A 231 -6.69 16.37 -14.88
C ARG A 231 -5.43 16.88 -14.19
N TYR A 232 -5.03 18.13 -14.47
CA TYR A 232 -3.85 18.73 -13.85
C TYR A 232 -4.06 18.93 -12.35
N ALA A 233 -5.20 19.48 -11.93
CA ALA A 233 -5.55 19.68 -10.53
C ALA A 233 -5.54 18.34 -9.76
N PHE A 234 -6.13 17.28 -10.34
CA PHE A 234 -6.08 15.94 -9.79
C PHE A 234 -4.64 15.43 -9.67
N TYR A 235 -3.83 15.57 -10.72
CA TYR A 235 -2.44 15.12 -10.76
C TYR A 235 -1.57 15.79 -9.67
N VAL A 236 -1.62 17.12 -9.55
CA VAL A 236 -0.80 17.85 -8.56
C VAL A 236 -1.25 17.58 -7.12
N ARG A 237 -2.55 17.37 -6.89
CA ARG A 237 -3.06 16.93 -5.57
C ARG A 237 -2.53 15.55 -5.22
N GLY A 238 -2.58 14.61 -6.15
CA GLY A 238 -2.01 13.27 -5.98
C GLY A 238 -0.51 13.30 -5.72
N ALA A 239 0.24 14.14 -6.43
CA ALA A 239 1.68 14.31 -6.23
C ALA A 239 2.02 14.87 -4.84
N MET A 240 1.31 15.92 -4.39
CA MET A 240 1.52 16.52 -3.06
C MET A 240 1.07 15.58 -1.94
N ALA A 241 -0.02 14.84 -2.13
CA ALA A 241 -0.45 13.81 -1.19
C ALA A 241 0.59 12.69 -1.08
N SER A 242 1.12 12.19 -2.20
CA SER A 242 2.18 11.17 -2.22
C SER A 242 3.46 11.66 -1.53
N THR A 243 3.81 12.93 -1.74
CA THR A 243 4.93 13.59 -1.06
C THR A 243 4.76 13.59 0.44
N ALA A 244 3.55 13.92 0.92
CA ALA A 244 3.22 13.89 2.35
C ALA A 244 3.21 12.47 2.93
N MET A 245 2.72 11.48 2.19
CA MET A 245 2.68 10.08 2.62
C MET A 245 4.07 9.46 2.71
N LEU A 246 5.01 9.93 1.89
CA LEU A 246 6.35 9.37 1.74
C LEU A 246 7.45 10.32 2.24
N ASP A 247 7.14 11.15 3.24
CA ASP A 247 8.06 12.12 3.82
C ASP A 247 9.14 11.46 4.71
N TYR A 248 9.85 10.47 4.16
CA TYR A 248 10.89 9.73 4.85
C TYR A 248 12.16 10.58 5.01
N PRO A 249 12.92 10.43 6.11
CA PRO A 249 14.16 11.17 6.34
C PRO A 249 15.35 10.67 5.49
N TYR A 250 15.11 9.75 4.55
CA TYR A 250 16.08 9.14 3.66
C TYR A 250 15.46 8.92 2.27
N GLN A 251 16.29 8.64 1.26
CA GLN A 251 15.82 8.38 -0.10
C GLN A 251 15.01 7.09 -0.15
N SER A 252 13.84 7.10 -0.79
CA SER A 252 12.96 5.93 -0.89
C SER A 252 12.58 5.63 -2.34
N ARG A 253 12.21 4.36 -2.61
CA ARG A 253 11.81 3.84 -3.94
C ARG A 253 10.53 3.02 -3.87
N PHE A 254 9.52 3.52 -3.15
CA PHE A 254 8.26 2.79 -2.98
C PHE A 254 7.26 3.07 -4.11
N VAL A 255 6.64 4.26 -4.13
CA VAL A 255 5.77 4.69 -5.24
C VAL A 255 6.58 5.32 -6.39
N GLY A 256 7.72 5.90 -6.04
CA GLY A 256 8.66 6.52 -6.97
C GLY A 256 9.97 6.81 -6.25
N LEU A 257 10.96 7.31 -6.98
CA LEU A 257 12.23 7.75 -6.40
C LEU A 257 12.03 9.11 -5.73
N LEU A 258 11.97 9.14 -4.41
CA LEU A 258 11.84 10.39 -3.65
C LEU A 258 13.12 10.67 -2.84
N PRO A 259 13.59 11.93 -2.81
CA PRO A 259 14.74 12.32 -2.00
C PRO A 259 14.41 12.27 -0.50
N PRO A 260 15.42 12.34 0.39
CA PRO A 260 15.18 12.55 1.82
C PRO A 260 14.36 13.83 2.09
N ASN A 261 13.39 13.75 3.00
CA ASN A 261 12.52 14.84 3.43
C ASN A 261 11.85 15.57 2.24
N PRO A 262 11.11 14.84 1.39
CA PRO A 262 10.57 15.40 0.15
C PRO A 262 9.57 16.54 0.38
N VAL A 263 8.86 16.58 1.53
CA VAL A 263 7.99 17.72 1.88
C VAL A 263 8.81 18.99 2.06
N ARG A 264 9.94 18.92 2.78
CA ARG A 264 10.84 20.06 2.96
C ARG A 264 11.39 20.55 1.63
N ARG A 265 11.74 19.63 0.71
CA ARG A 265 12.21 19.98 -0.63
C ARG A 265 11.11 20.68 -1.45
N ALA A 266 9.90 20.13 -1.47
CA ALA A 266 8.75 20.73 -2.15
C ALA A 266 8.40 22.13 -1.59
N CYS A 267 8.53 22.32 -0.27
CA CYS A 267 8.32 23.62 0.35
C CYS A 267 9.31 24.69 -0.09
N GLY A 268 10.55 24.34 -0.41
CA GLY A 268 11.51 25.28 -0.99
C GLY A 268 11.00 25.92 -2.28
N ASP A 269 10.25 25.15 -3.08
CA ASP A 269 9.67 25.61 -4.34
C ASP A 269 8.36 26.36 -4.16
N LEU A 270 7.50 25.85 -3.27
CA LEU A 270 6.23 26.50 -2.95
C LEU A 270 6.42 27.89 -2.34
N LEU A 271 7.53 28.11 -1.63
CA LEU A 271 7.88 29.38 -0.99
C LEU A 271 8.75 30.29 -1.84
N ALA A 272 9.21 29.83 -3.01
CA ALA A 272 10.00 30.66 -3.92
C ALA A 272 9.21 31.91 -4.37
N PRO A 273 9.88 32.97 -4.84
CA PRO A 273 9.19 34.09 -5.49
C PRO A 273 8.46 33.64 -6.77
N GLY A 274 7.32 34.27 -7.06
CA GLY A 274 6.56 34.07 -8.30
C GLY A 274 5.16 33.49 -8.13
N GLU A 275 4.52 33.20 -9.26
CA GLU A 275 3.11 32.79 -9.33
C GLU A 275 2.86 31.42 -8.68
N PRO A 276 1.79 31.25 -7.87
CA PRO A 276 1.48 30.01 -7.16
C PRO A 276 1.45 28.77 -8.07
N LEU A 277 0.84 28.88 -9.24
CA LEU A 277 0.71 27.77 -10.19
C LEU A 277 2.07 27.29 -10.72
N ARG A 278 2.98 28.22 -11.01
CA ARG A 278 4.36 27.91 -11.46
C ARG A 278 5.16 27.27 -10.34
N ARG A 279 5.02 27.75 -9.10
CA ARG A 279 5.68 27.17 -7.92
C ARG A 279 5.23 25.74 -7.66
N LEU A 280 3.93 25.48 -7.74
CA LEU A 280 3.37 24.13 -7.62
C LEU A 280 3.91 23.21 -8.71
N HIS A 281 3.90 23.67 -9.96
CA HIS A 281 4.43 22.87 -11.06
C HIS A 281 5.91 22.52 -10.85
N SER A 282 6.72 23.49 -10.41
CA SER A 282 8.14 23.27 -10.10
C SER A 282 8.33 22.27 -8.95
N ALA A 283 7.55 22.40 -7.87
CA ALA A 283 7.56 21.47 -6.74
C ALA A 283 7.29 20.04 -7.19
N VAL A 284 6.29 19.83 -8.07
CA VAL A 284 5.96 18.51 -8.61
C VAL A 284 7.07 17.97 -9.53
N LEU A 285 7.58 18.77 -10.46
CA LEU A 285 8.62 18.32 -11.41
C LEU A 285 9.90 17.86 -10.70
N ARG A 286 10.34 18.57 -9.66
CA ARG A 286 11.55 18.20 -8.89
C ARG A 286 11.39 16.95 -8.04
N LEU A 287 10.15 16.51 -7.79
CA LEU A 287 9.89 15.23 -7.14
C LEU A 287 9.94 14.06 -8.14
N VAL A 288 9.59 14.31 -9.40
CA VAL A 288 9.55 13.28 -10.45
C VAL A 288 10.90 13.10 -11.15
N ASN A 289 11.66 14.18 -11.34
CA ASN A 289 12.86 14.16 -12.17
C ASN A 289 14.20 14.00 -11.42
N GLY A 290 14.18 13.86 -10.08
CA GLY A 290 15.37 13.60 -9.26
C GLY A 290 16.32 14.78 -9.15
#